data_AF-A0A968JCB3-F1
#
_entry.id   AF-A0A968JCB3-F1
#
_cell.length_a   1.000
_cell.length_b   1.000
_cell.length_c   1.000
_cell.angle_alpha   90.00
_cell.angle_beta   90.00
_cell.angle_gamma   90.00
#
_symmetry.space_group_name_H-M   'P 1'
#
loop_
_entity.id
_entity.type
_entity.pdbx_description
1 polymer ?
#
loop_
_entity_poly.entity_id
_entity_poly.type
_entity_poly.pdbx_seq_one_letter_code
_entity_poly.pdbx_strand_id
1 'polypeptide(L)'
;MDPLELVRINLFSPMVTAFVLGIIATLVKSDLKIPEALYSSLSIYLLLAIGLKGGAGLATSNFADLIGPMLATLVLGVGIPLWSYAILRGMGKFDIANAAAIAAHYGSVSAVTFTASLTFLDTVGVSYEGYMPTLLTVLEVPGIAVALLIAQMRLGNSSSLGAVIHEVLAGKSIVLLLGGLMMGFLAGPDGVALVKPFFIDPFQGALTLFLLELGIVTATQLRSVLQAGPFLIGFGLIMPVFHGSLGVLLGWMSGLSPGGSMVLATLAASASYIAAPAAVRIALPQANPGLFLTASLGITFPFNLVVGLPLYYQLSLFIHGGT
;
A
#
# COMPACT_ATOMS: atom_id res chain seq x y z
N MET A 1 -19.60 -6.86 14.86
CA MET A 1 -19.68 -5.41 15.19
C MET A 1 -20.55 -4.75 14.13
N ASP A 2 -21.36 -3.77 14.48
CA ASP A 2 -22.16 -3.02 13.50
C ASP A 2 -21.22 -2.32 12.49
N PRO A 3 -21.47 -2.41 11.16
CA PRO A 3 -20.73 -1.64 10.16
C PRO A 3 -20.55 -0.15 10.51
N LEU A 4 -21.55 0.48 11.11
CA LEU A 4 -21.46 1.89 11.53
C LEU A 4 -20.46 2.10 12.67
N GLU A 5 -20.35 1.13 13.58
CA GLU A 5 -19.40 1.16 14.69
C GLU A 5 -17.96 1.05 14.18
N LEU A 6 -17.70 0.17 13.20
CA LEU A 6 -16.36 0.04 12.60
C LEU A 6 -15.93 1.31 11.87
N VAL A 7 -16.85 1.93 11.12
CA VAL A 7 -16.59 3.22 10.47
C VAL A 7 -16.27 4.27 11.53
N ARG A 8 -17.04 4.32 12.62
CA ARG A 8 -16.79 5.26 13.73
C ARG A 8 -15.42 5.04 14.36
N ILE A 9 -15.05 3.81 14.71
CA ILE A 9 -13.75 3.46 15.30
C ILE A 9 -12.62 3.91 14.36
N ASN A 10 -12.74 3.63 13.07
CA ASN A 10 -11.75 4.02 12.08
C ASN A 10 -11.61 5.54 11.95
N LEU A 11 -12.73 6.25 11.76
CA LEU A 11 -12.76 7.71 11.54
C LEU A 11 -12.20 8.50 12.72
N PHE A 12 -12.46 8.04 13.95
CA PHE A 12 -11.99 8.71 15.17
C PHE A 12 -10.65 8.16 15.69
N SER A 13 -9.99 7.27 14.95
CA SER A 13 -8.66 6.82 15.30
C SER A 13 -7.64 7.98 15.23
N PRO A 14 -6.58 7.97 16.08
CA PRO A 14 -5.52 8.98 16.03
C PRO A 14 -4.89 9.13 14.64
N MET A 15 -4.76 8.02 13.91
CA MET A 15 -4.21 7.95 12.56
C MET A 15 -5.04 8.75 11.55
N VAL A 16 -6.35 8.46 11.46
CA VAL A 16 -7.24 9.13 10.51
C VAL A 16 -7.42 10.59 10.88
N THR A 17 -7.55 10.89 12.17
CA THR A 17 -7.69 12.27 12.65
C THR A 17 -6.42 13.09 12.45
N ALA A 18 -5.22 12.51 12.61
CA ALA A 18 -3.95 13.18 12.28
C ALA A 18 -3.82 13.45 10.77
N PHE A 19 -4.20 12.49 9.93
CA PHE A 19 -4.27 12.70 8.49
C PHE A 19 -5.21 13.86 8.11
N VAL A 20 -6.43 13.88 8.68
CA VAL A 20 -7.39 14.96 8.48
C VAL A 20 -6.86 16.30 9.02
N LEU A 21 -6.19 16.29 10.17
CA LEU A 21 -5.56 17.49 10.73
C LEU A 21 -4.51 18.07 9.79
N GLY A 22 -3.69 17.24 9.14
CA GLY A 22 -2.71 17.69 8.15
C GLY A 22 -3.37 18.37 6.94
N ILE A 23 -4.50 17.81 6.48
CA ILE A 23 -5.30 18.44 5.42
C ILE A 23 -5.83 19.80 5.88
N ILE A 24 -6.47 19.85 7.04
CA ILE A 24 -7.06 21.08 7.58
C ILE A 24 -5.99 22.14 7.78
N ALA A 25 -4.85 21.79 8.40
CA ALA A 25 -3.73 22.70 8.64
C ALA A 25 -3.25 23.36 7.34
N THR A 26 -3.16 22.59 6.26
CA THR A 26 -2.79 23.11 4.94
C THR A 26 -3.85 24.03 4.36
N LEU A 27 -5.13 23.66 4.45
CA LEU A 27 -6.25 24.44 3.91
C LEU A 27 -6.46 25.78 4.64
N VAL A 28 -6.27 25.81 5.96
CA VAL A 28 -6.32 27.05 6.76
C VAL A 28 -5.03 27.86 6.69
N LYS A 29 -4.05 27.40 5.90
CA LYS A 29 -2.73 28.04 5.72
C LYS A 29 -1.96 28.20 7.04
N SER A 30 -2.01 27.17 7.90
CA SER A 30 -1.15 27.07 9.08
C SER A 30 0.33 27.05 8.68
N ASP A 31 1.19 27.48 9.59
CA ASP A 31 2.64 27.35 9.53
C ASP A 31 3.14 25.93 9.86
N LEU A 32 2.25 24.98 10.20
CA LEU A 32 2.57 23.58 10.44
C LEU A 32 3.30 22.98 9.23
N LYS A 33 4.54 22.57 9.45
CA LYS A 33 5.38 21.86 8.48
C LYS A 33 6.16 20.78 9.21
N ILE A 34 6.10 19.55 8.72
CA ILE A 34 7.01 18.50 9.21
C ILE A 34 8.34 18.66 8.46
N PRO A 35 9.49 18.71 9.16
CA PRO A 35 10.78 18.75 8.50
C PRO A 35 10.98 17.53 7.59
N GLU A 36 11.51 17.73 6.39
CA GLU A 36 11.76 16.64 5.43
C GLU A 36 12.64 15.53 6.04
N ALA A 37 13.61 15.91 6.87
CA ALA A 37 14.43 14.97 7.63
C ALA A 37 13.59 14.07 8.54
N LEU A 38 12.61 14.63 9.27
CA LEU A 38 11.72 13.86 10.13
C LEU A 38 10.83 12.93 9.32
N TYR A 39 10.28 13.38 8.19
CA TYR A 39 9.52 12.53 7.28
C TYR A 39 10.35 11.35 6.75
N SER A 40 11.57 11.63 6.28
CA SER A 40 12.49 10.61 5.78
C SER A 40 12.89 9.61 6.87
N SER A 41 13.13 10.08 8.10
CA SER A 41 13.43 9.23 9.27
C SER A 41 12.25 8.36 9.66
N LEU A 42 11.03 8.91 9.71
CA LEU A 42 9.82 8.15 9.99
C LEU A 42 9.57 7.08 8.92
N SER A 43 9.77 7.41 7.64
CA SER A 43 9.68 6.43 6.54
C SER A 43 10.66 5.27 6.73
N ILE A 44 11.93 5.57 7.06
CA ILE A 44 12.94 4.53 7.32
C ILE A 44 12.53 3.64 8.48
N TYR A 45 12.15 4.28 9.59
CA TYR A 45 11.74 3.62 10.82
C TYR A 45 10.56 2.68 10.57
N LEU A 46 9.49 3.17 9.92
CA LEU A 46 8.28 2.39 9.67
C LEU A 46 8.55 1.20 8.75
N LEU A 47 9.26 1.40 7.65
CA LEU A 47 9.58 0.34 6.69
C LEU A 47 10.45 -0.75 7.32
N LEU A 48 11.47 -0.37 8.10
CA LEU A 48 12.32 -1.32 8.78
C LEU A 48 11.56 -2.08 9.88
N ALA A 49 10.71 -1.40 10.66
CA ALA A 49 9.88 -2.02 11.69
C ALA A 49 8.87 -3.03 11.10
N ILE A 50 8.26 -2.69 9.96
CA ILE A 50 7.37 -3.59 9.20
C ILE A 50 8.12 -4.85 8.78
N GLY A 51 9.30 -4.68 8.17
CA GLY A 51 10.16 -5.80 7.77
C GLY A 51 10.51 -6.67 8.98
N LEU A 52 10.98 -6.05 10.07
CA LEU A 52 11.37 -6.76 11.30
C LEU A 52 10.23 -7.61 11.89
N LYS A 53 9.03 -7.03 11.99
CA LYS A 53 7.82 -7.73 12.46
C LYS A 53 7.46 -8.90 11.53
N GLY A 54 7.54 -8.69 10.22
CA GLY A 54 7.26 -9.72 9.22
C GLY A 54 8.25 -10.88 9.24
N GLY A 55 9.54 -10.55 9.36
CA GLY A 55 10.61 -11.54 9.46
C GLY A 55 10.46 -12.44 10.69
N ALA A 56 10.20 -11.85 11.86
CA ALA A 56 9.98 -12.62 13.07
C ALA A 56 8.74 -13.51 12.97
N GLY A 57 7.65 -13.01 12.37
CA GLY A 57 6.46 -13.82 12.10
C GLY A 57 6.75 -14.96 11.13
N LEU A 58 7.53 -14.71 10.08
CA LEU A 58 7.95 -15.71 9.11
C LEU A 58 8.79 -16.83 9.75
N ALA A 59 9.66 -16.49 10.72
CA ALA A 59 10.53 -17.44 11.40
C ALA A 59 9.77 -18.53 12.17
N THR A 60 8.53 -18.25 12.61
CA THR A 60 7.69 -19.19 13.36
C THR A 60 6.56 -19.79 12.53
N SER A 61 6.43 -19.39 11.27
CA SER A 61 5.31 -19.82 10.42
C SER A 61 5.64 -21.11 9.67
N ASN A 62 4.64 -21.98 9.49
CA ASN A 62 4.81 -23.16 8.66
C ASN A 62 4.82 -22.74 7.18
N PHE A 63 5.87 -23.09 6.45
CA PHE A 63 6.02 -22.74 5.04
C PHE A 63 4.85 -23.20 4.17
N ALA A 64 4.20 -24.34 4.51
CA ALA A 64 3.04 -24.84 3.77
C ALA A 64 1.86 -23.85 3.79
N ASP A 65 1.65 -23.17 4.91
CA ASP A 65 0.54 -22.22 5.09
C ASP A 65 0.77 -20.92 4.30
N LEU A 66 2.00 -20.69 3.84
CA LEU A 66 2.36 -19.50 3.06
C LEU A 66 2.21 -19.70 1.55
N ILE A 67 2.23 -20.93 1.05
CA ILE A 67 2.25 -21.21 -0.39
C ILE A 67 1.00 -20.61 -1.06
N GLY A 68 -0.19 -20.89 -0.50
CA GLY A 68 -1.45 -20.36 -1.00
C GLY A 68 -1.45 -18.83 -1.03
N PRO A 69 -1.22 -18.16 0.11
CA PRO A 69 -1.24 -16.70 0.20
C PRO A 69 -0.18 -16.01 -0.67
N MET A 70 1.03 -16.58 -0.79
CA MET A 70 2.05 -16.06 -1.70
C MET A 70 1.63 -16.16 -3.17
N LEU A 71 1.05 -17.30 -3.58
CA LEU A 71 0.55 -17.46 -4.96
C LEU A 71 -0.61 -16.49 -5.25
N ALA A 72 -1.55 -16.35 -4.33
CA ALA A 72 -2.63 -15.36 -4.42
C ALA A 72 -2.08 -13.93 -4.57
N THR A 73 -1.09 -13.58 -3.75
CA THR A 73 -0.41 -12.29 -3.78
C THR A 73 0.32 -12.05 -5.10
N LEU A 74 0.99 -13.07 -5.64
CA LEU A 74 1.67 -12.99 -6.94
C LEU A 74 0.67 -12.82 -8.09
N VAL A 75 -0.44 -13.54 -8.06
CA VAL A 75 -1.54 -13.39 -9.04
C VAL A 75 -2.07 -11.97 -9.03
N LEU A 76 -2.29 -11.37 -7.85
CA LEU A 76 -2.69 -9.97 -7.72
C LEU A 76 -1.61 -9.02 -8.25
N GLY A 77 -0.35 -9.22 -7.85
CA GLY A 77 0.78 -8.38 -8.26
C GLY A 77 1.03 -8.38 -9.77
N VAL A 78 0.73 -9.47 -10.47
CA VAL A 78 0.81 -9.54 -11.95
C VAL A 78 -0.49 -9.03 -12.59
N GLY A 79 -1.64 -9.42 -12.05
CA GLY A 79 -2.94 -9.11 -12.63
C GLY A 79 -3.28 -7.63 -12.57
N ILE A 80 -3.15 -7.01 -11.40
CA ILE A 80 -3.51 -5.60 -11.16
C ILE A 80 -2.90 -4.64 -12.19
N PRO A 81 -1.58 -4.63 -12.43
CA PRO A 81 -1.00 -3.73 -13.42
C PRO A 81 -1.50 -4.02 -14.85
N LEU A 82 -1.78 -5.29 -15.20
CA LEU A 82 -2.24 -5.66 -16.55
C LEU A 82 -3.62 -5.08 -16.86
N TRP A 83 -4.62 -5.34 -16.01
CA TRP A 83 -5.97 -4.83 -16.27
C TRP A 83 -6.08 -3.33 -15.99
N SER A 84 -5.32 -2.80 -15.02
CA SER A 84 -5.26 -1.34 -14.80
C SER A 84 -4.76 -0.64 -16.06
N TYR A 85 -3.65 -1.11 -16.65
CA TYR A 85 -3.13 -0.57 -17.91
C TYR A 85 -4.16 -0.66 -19.05
N ALA A 86 -4.80 -1.83 -19.21
CA ALA A 86 -5.80 -2.04 -20.25
C ALA A 86 -6.99 -1.08 -20.13
N ILE A 87 -7.52 -0.90 -18.91
CA ILE A 87 -8.64 0.02 -18.62
C ILE A 87 -8.21 1.47 -18.87
N LEU A 88 -7.03 1.88 -18.42
CA LEU A 88 -6.49 3.22 -18.62
C LEU A 88 -6.26 3.55 -20.10
N ARG A 89 -5.77 2.59 -20.89
CA ARG A 89 -5.58 2.76 -22.35
C ARG A 89 -6.90 2.75 -23.11
N GLY A 90 -7.76 1.78 -22.82
CA GLY A 90 -8.99 1.54 -23.57
C GLY A 90 -10.08 2.56 -23.23
N MET A 91 -10.47 2.62 -21.96
CA MET A 91 -11.56 3.48 -21.50
C MET A 91 -11.06 4.88 -21.16
N GLY A 92 -9.92 4.97 -20.47
CA GLY A 92 -9.36 6.25 -20.03
C GLY A 92 -8.66 7.04 -21.13
N LYS A 93 -8.33 6.39 -22.26
CA LYS A 93 -7.63 6.98 -23.42
C LYS A 93 -6.31 7.68 -23.08
N PHE A 94 -5.67 7.34 -21.95
CA PHE A 94 -4.34 7.85 -21.60
C PHE A 94 -3.30 7.36 -22.59
N ASP A 95 -2.21 8.09 -22.79
CA ASP A 95 -1.06 7.57 -23.54
C ASP A 95 -0.37 6.40 -22.80
N ILE A 96 0.55 5.74 -23.50
CA ILE A 96 1.25 4.54 -23.00
C ILE A 96 2.00 4.83 -21.69
N ALA A 97 2.71 5.94 -21.61
CA ALA A 97 3.55 6.25 -20.46
C ALA A 97 2.69 6.56 -19.23
N ASN A 98 1.65 7.39 -19.39
CA ASN A 98 0.74 7.71 -18.30
C ASN A 98 -0.09 6.51 -17.83
N ALA A 99 -0.58 5.68 -18.76
CA ALA A 99 -1.32 4.47 -18.41
C ALA A 99 -0.42 3.47 -17.65
N ALA A 100 0.82 3.26 -18.11
CA ALA A 100 1.74 2.36 -17.44
C ALA A 100 2.22 2.90 -16.09
N ALA A 101 2.45 4.20 -15.97
CA ALA A 101 2.80 4.83 -14.70
C ALA A 101 1.69 4.66 -13.65
N ILE A 102 0.43 4.95 -14.00
CA ILE A 102 -0.69 4.73 -13.08
C ILE A 102 -0.84 3.23 -12.77
N ALA A 103 -0.71 2.35 -13.77
CA ALA A 103 -0.75 0.90 -13.55
C ALA A 103 0.37 0.40 -12.62
N ALA A 104 1.59 0.96 -12.69
CA ALA A 104 2.69 0.63 -11.79
C ALA A 104 2.37 1.02 -10.34
N HIS A 105 1.71 2.17 -10.15
CA HIS A 105 1.27 2.61 -8.83
C HIS A 105 0.22 1.66 -8.25
N TYR A 106 -0.83 1.31 -9.01
CA TYR A 106 -1.91 0.43 -8.54
C TYR A 106 -1.52 -1.04 -8.44
N GLY A 107 -0.58 -1.50 -9.27
CA GLY A 107 -0.02 -2.85 -9.18
C GLY A 107 0.91 -3.03 -7.98
N SER A 108 1.37 -1.93 -7.40
CA SER A 108 2.26 -1.88 -6.25
C SER A 108 1.49 -1.46 -4.99
N VAL A 109 2.15 -1.53 -3.83
CA VAL A 109 1.49 -1.36 -2.52
C VAL A 109 1.92 -0.07 -1.82
N SER A 110 1.05 0.40 -0.93
CA SER A 110 1.42 1.40 0.06
C SER A 110 1.69 0.72 1.40
N ALA A 111 2.96 0.75 1.83
CA ALA A 111 3.35 0.30 3.17
C ALA A 111 2.56 1.02 4.28
N VAL A 112 2.14 2.26 4.03
CA VAL A 112 1.36 3.05 4.99
C VAL A 112 -0.08 2.55 5.06
N THR A 113 -0.73 2.28 3.93
CA THR A 113 -2.11 1.74 3.93
C THR A 113 -2.14 0.35 4.54
N PHE A 114 -1.14 -0.49 4.22
CA PHE A 114 -0.93 -1.77 4.89
C PHE A 114 -0.79 -1.59 6.40
N THR A 115 0.01 -0.62 6.82
CA THR A 115 0.21 -0.36 8.25
C THR A 115 -1.07 0.09 8.95
N ALA A 116 -1.83 0.96 8.29
CA ALA A 116 -3.12 1.43 8.77
C ALA A 116 -4.12 0.25 8.91
N SER A 117 -4.11 -0.74 8.00
CA SER A 117 -4.97 -1.93 8.15
C SER A 117 -4.58 -2.80 9.33
N LEU A 118 -3.28 -3.02 9.57
CA LEU A 118 -2.83 -3.76 10.76
C LEU A 118 -3.30 -3.05 12.03
N THR A 119 -3.14 -1.73 12.10
CA THR A 119 -3.54 -0.95 13.28
C THR A 119 -5.06 -0.92 13.45
N PHE A 120 -5.82 -0.86 12.35
CA PHE A 120 -7.27 -0.99 12.38
C PHE A 120 -7.69 -2.32 13.00
N LEU A 121 -7.13 -3.44 12.52
CA LEU A 121 -7.41 -4.78 13.04
C LEU A 121 -6.99 -4.93 14.51
N ASP A 122 -5.82 -4.42 14.90
CA ASP A 122 -5.36 -4.39 16.30
C ASP A 122 -6.36 -3.62 17.19
N THR A 123 -6.90 -2.51 16.70
CA THR A 123 -7.87 -1.67 17.42
C THR A 123 -9.20 -2.39 17.64
N VAL A 124 -9.65 -3.17 16.65
CA VAL A 124 -10.89 -3.96 16.74
C VAL A 124 -10.67 -5.38 17.30
N GLY A 125 -9.44 -5.70 17.73
CA GLY A 125 -9.11 -6.98 18.38
C GLY A 125 -9.12 -8.18 17.45
N VAL A 126 -8.85 -7.99 16.16
CA VAL A 126 -8.87 -9.05 15.15
C VAL A 126 -7.45 -9.50 14.83
N SER A 127 -7.17 -10.78 15.04
CA SER A 127 -5.88 -11.38 14.68
C SER A 127 -5.72 -11.57 13.17
N TYR A 128 -4.48 -11.56 12.74
CA TYR A 128 -4.04 -11.80 11.36
C TYR A 128 -2.67 -12.49 11.39
N GLU A 129 -2.24 -13.04 10.26
CA GLU A 129 -1.04 -13.86 10.16
C GLU A 129 0.23 -13.02 10.36
N GLY A 130 1.17 -13.52 11.17
CA GLY A 130 2.42 -12.81 11.48
C GLY A 130 3.29 -12.54 10.24
N TYR A 131 3.12 -13.33 9.18
CA TYR A 131 3.85 -13.19 7.92
C TYR A 131 3.21 -12.22 6.92
N MET A 132 2.11 -11.52 7.26
CA MET A 132 1.47 -10.57 6.32
C MET A 132 2.43 -9.49 5.75
N PRO A 133 3.42 -8.95 6.48
CA PRO A 133 4.40 -8.04 5.89
C PRO A 133 5.27 -8.67 4.79
N THR A 134 5.42 -9.99 4.77
CA THR A 134 6.09 -10.71 3.68
C THR A 134 5.30 -10.58 2.38
N LEU A 135 3.97 -10.69 2.45
CA LEU A 135 3.10 -10.57 1.28
C LEU A 135 3.13 -9.15 0.68
N LEU A 136 3.30 -8.11 1.50
CA LEU A 136 3.54 -6.75 1.02
C LEU A 136 4.74 -6.73 0.06
N THR A 137 5.86 -7.32 0.46
CA THR A 137 7.08 -7.32 -0.34
C THR A 137 6.93 -8.14 -1.62
N VAL A 138 6.21 -9.27 -1.54
CA VAL A 138 5.90 -10.11 -2.69
C VAL A 138 5.02 -9.39 -3.71
N LEU A 139 4.08 -8.54 -3.28
CA LEU A 139 3.21 -7.79 -4.21
C LEU A 139 3.93 -6.60 -4.84
N GLU A 140 4.82 -5.93 -4.09
CA GLU A 140 5.44 -4.67 -4.51
C GLU A 140 6.27 -4.79 -5.79
N VAL A 141 7.10 -5.84 -5.90
CA VAL A 141 8.05 -6.01 -7.00
C VAL A 141 7.39 -6.40 -8.33
N PRO A 142 6.53 -7.45 -8.39
CA PRO A 142 5.85 -7.84 -9.64
C PRO A 142 4.99 -6.72 -10.20
N GLY A 143 4.30 -5.97 -9.33
CA GLY A 143 3.45 -4.85 -9.70
C GLY A 143 4.16 -3.79 -10.54
N ILE A 144 5.28 -3.30 -10.02
CA ILE A 144 6.10 -2.30 -10.70
C ILE A 144 6.73 -2.90 -11.96
N ALA A 145 7.32 -4.09 -11.84
CA ALA A 145 8.03 -4.73 -12.95
C ALA A 145 7.13 -4.98 -14.17
N VAL A 146 5.91 -5.51 -13.96
CA VAL A 146 4.96 -5.80 -15.04
C VAL A 146 4.52 -4.51 -15.74
N ALA A 147 4.18 -3.46 -14.99
CA ALA A 147 3.76 -2.19 -15.58
C ALA A 147 4.88 -1.53 -16.41
N LEU A 148 6.12 -1.55 -15.93
CA LEU A 148 7.27 -1.01 -16.65
C LEU A 148 7.62 -1.83 -17.88
N LEU A 149 7.51 -3.17 -17.81
CA LEU A 149 7.67 -4.05 -18.97
C LEU A 149 6.66 -3.75 -20.08
N ILE A 150 5.39 -3.57 -19.72
CA ILE A 150 4.35 -3.19 -20.69
C ILE A 150 4.73 -1.89 -21.40
N ALA A 151 5.21 -0.89 -20.65
CA ALA A 151 5.62 0.39 -21.22
C ALA A 151 6.79 0.24 -22.19
N GLN A 152 7.83 -0.51 -21.81
CA GLN A 152 9.01 -0.74 -22.66
C GLN A 152 8.65 -1.42 -23.97
N MET A 153 7.86 -2.51 -23.91
CA MET A 153 7.40 -3.23 -25.09
C MET A 153 6.57 -2.34 -26.03
N ARG A 154 5.77 -1.43 -25.48
CA ARG A 154 4.86 -0.56 -26.25
C ARG A 154 5.53 0.70 -26.79
N LEU A 155 6.58 1.19 -26.12
CA LEU A 155 7.35 2.37 -26.52
C LEU A 155 8.56 2.01 -27.41
N GLY A 156 8.89 0.72 -27.55
CA GLY A 156 10.04 0.27 -28.34
C GLY A 156 11.39 0.54 -27.67
N ASN A 157 11.39 0.76 -26.35
CA ASN A 157 12.61 0.98 -25.57
C ASN A 157 13.28 -0.37 -25.24
N SER A 158 14.57 -0.47 -25.51
CA SER A 158 15.38 -1.68 -25.30
C SER A 158 16.07 -1.77 -23.93
N SER A 159 15.57 -1.04 -22.92
CA SER A 159 16.06 -1.16 -21.55
C SER A 159 15.97 -2.61 -21.09
N SER A 160 17.05 -3.16 -20.53
CA SER A 160 17.04 -4.56 -20.11
C SER A 160 16.11 -4.74 -18.91
N LEU A 161 15.30 -5.80 -18.92
CA LEU A 161 14.46 -6.19 -17.78
C LEU A 161 15.29 -6.31 -16.49
N GLY A 162 16.55 -6.76 -16.60
CA GLY A 162 17.48 -6.83 -15.48
C GLY A 162 17.78 -5.47 -14.85
N ALA A 163 17.91 -4.40 -15.64
CA ALA A 163 18.11 -3.06 -15.13
C ALA A 163 16.88 -2.56 -14.35
N VAL A 164 15.67 -2.80 -14.88
CA VAL A 164 14.41 -2.43 -14.21
C VAL A 164 14.29 -3.15 -12.87
N ILE A 165 14.52 -4.46 -12.85
CA ILE A 165 14.44 -5.26 -11.62
C ILE A 165 15.49 -4.80 -10.61
N HIS A 166 16.73 -4.58 -11.06
CA HIS A 166 17.80 -4.10 -10.17
C HIS A 166 17.43 -2.77 -9.53
N GLU A 167 16.86 -1.85 -10.29
CA GLU A 167 16.47 -0.53 -9.79
C GLU A 167 15.33 -0.61 -8.76
N VAL A 168 14.31 -1.43 -9.03
CA VAL A 168 13.22 -1.68 -8.08
C VAL A 168 13.77 -2.29 -6.78
N LEU A 169 14.63 -3.30 -6.89
CA LEU A 169 15.23 -3.98 -5.73
C LEU A 169 16.22 -3.10 -4.96
N ALA A 170 16.94 -2.21 -5.63
CA ALA A 170 17.86 -1.25 -5.01
C ALA A 170 17.15 -0.03 -4.40
N GLY A 171 15.84 0.11 -4.64
CA GLY A 171 15.04 1.19 -4.07
C GLY A 171 15.05 1.17 -2.54
N LYS A 172 15.21 2.34 -1.92
CA LYS A 172 15.26 2.53 -0.45
C LYS A 172 14.16 1.74 0.27
N SER A 173 12.92 1.79 -0.21
CA SER A 173 11.80 1.12 0.44
C SER A 173 11.94 -0.40 0.43
N ILE A 174 12.28 -0.98 -0.72
CA ILE A 174 12.46 -2.42 -0.89
C ILE A 174 13.66 -2.92 -0.07
N VAL A 175 14.78 -2.18 -0.10
CA VAL A 175 15.97 -2.52 0.69
C VAL A 175 15.66 -2.55 2.19
N LEU A 176 14.91 -1.57 2.70
CA LEU A 176 14.52 -1.52 4.10
C LEU A 176 13.52 -2.62 4.49
N LEU A 177 12.55 -2.91 3.62
CA LEU A 177 11.57 -3.97 3.85
C LEU A 177 12.21 -5.36 3.82
N LEU A 178 12.96 -5.69 2.77
CA LEU A 178 13.68 -6.96 2.65
C LEU A 178 14.76 -7.10 3.72
N GLY A 179 15.53 -6.03 3.98
CA GLY A 179 16.54 -6.01 5.02
C GLY A 179 15.93 -6.24 6.41
N GLY A 180 14.83 -5.54 6.72
CA GLY A 180 14.09 -5.77 7.96
C GLY A 180 13.53 -7.18 8.07
N LEU A 181 12.98 -7.73 6.97
CA LEU A 181 12.45 -9.09 6.92
C LEU A 181 13.55 -10.12 7.18
N MET A 182 14.72 -9.97 6.56
CA MET A 182 15.88 -10.82 6.82
C MET A 182 16.34 -10.69 8.28
N MET A 183 16.46 -9.47 8.79
CA MET A 183 16.84 -9.22 10.18
C MET A 183 15.87 -9.89 11.15
N GLY A 184 14.56 -9.74 10.94
CA GLY A 184 13.53 -10.33 11.79
C GLY A 184 13.51 -11.84 11.71
N PHE A 185 13.70 -12.39 10.50
CA PHE A 185 13.74 -13.84 10.29
C PHE A 185 14.93 -14.49 11.01
N LEU A 186 16.12 -13.89 10.88
CA LEU A 186 17.33 -14.37 11.54
C LEU A 186 17.29 -14.19 13.06
N ALA A 187 16.72 -13.07 13.54
CA ALA A 187 16.61 -12.79 14.97
C ALA A 187 15.52 -13.63 15.66
N GLY A 188 14.48 -14.03 14.91
CA GLY A 188 13.29 -14.69 15.47
C GLY A 188 12.51 -13.79 16.45
N PRO A 189 11.42 -14.32 17.05
CA PRO A 189 10.62 -13.56 18.01
C PRO A 189 11.42 -13.07 19.22
N ASP A 190 12.31 -13.90 19.76
CA ASP A 190 13.11 -13.58 20.95
C ASP A 190 14.11 -12.45 20.69
N GLY A 191 14.77 -12.46 19.52
CA GLY A 191 15.69 -11.39 19.15
C GLY A 191 14.96 -10.08 18.86
N VAL A 192 13.80 -10.15 18.19
CA VAL A 192 12.97 -8.95 17.96
C VAL A 192 12.38 -8.40 19.25
N ALA A 193 12.10 -9.25 20.26
CA ALA A 193 11.63 -8.80 21.56
C ALA A 193 12.60 -7.82 22.25
N LEU A 194 13.91 -7.94 22.01
CA LEU A 194 14.93 -7.04 22.56
C LEU A 194 14.82 -5.61 22.04
N VAL A 195 14.35 -5.43 20.81
CA VAL A 195 14.21 -4.12 20.15
C VAL A 195 12.76 -3.69 19.99
N LYS A 196 11.82 -4.52 20.44
CA LYS A 196 10.37 -4.25 20.46
C LYS A 196 10.00 -2.90 21.09
N PRO A 197 10.59 -2.47 22.22
CA PRO A 197 10.26 -1.16 22.82
C PRO A 197 10.58 0.03 21.92
N PHE A 198 11.48 -0.13 20.94
CA PHE A 198 11.82 0.92 20.00
C PHE A 198 11.10 0.77 18.67
N PHE A 199 11.00 -0.43 18.07
CA PHE A 199 10.46 -0.59 16.71
C PHE A 199 8.97 -0.94 16.64
N ILE A 200 8.43 -1.60 17.66
CA ILE A 200 7.08 -2.17 17.61
C ILE A 200 6.12 -1.41 18.52
N ASP A 201 6.53 -1.13 19.75
CA ASP A 201 5.64 -0.49 20.74
C ASP A 201 5.27 0.96 20.37
N PRO A 202 6.18 1.84 19.94
CA PRO A 202 5.84 3.22 19.57
C PRO A 202 5.38 3.35 18.11
N PHE A 203 5.22 2.23 17.40
CA PHE A 203 4.95 2.20 15.96
C PHE A 203 3.69 2.96 15.56
N GLN A 204 2.58 2.79 16.29
CA GLN A 204 1.33 3.52 16.02
C GLN A 204 1.48 5.04 16.23
N GLY A 205 2.29 5.46 17.20
CA GLY A 205 2.62 6.86 17.41
C GLY A 205 3.43 7.45 16.26
N ALA A 206 4.46 6.73 15.80
CA ALA A 206 5.26 7.12 14.64
C ALA A 206 4.41 7.20 13.36
N LEU A 207 3.52 6.23 13.15
CA LEU A 207 2.57 6.24 12.04
C LEU A 207 1.61 7.43 12.09
N THR A 208 1.15 7.81 13.28
CA THR A 208 0.27 8.98 13.46
C THR A 208 0.97 10.27 12.99
N LEU A 209 2.24 10.46 13.35
CA LEU A 209 3.04 11.60 12.85
C LEU A 209 3.28 11.51 11.34
N PHE A 210 3.51 10.31 10.81
CA PHE A 210 3.69 10.11 9.38
C PHE A 210 2.41 10.44 8.59
N LEU A 211 1.25 10.04 9.11
CA LEU A 211 -0.05 10.34 8.52
C LEU A 211 -0.41 11.82 8.58
N LEU A 212 0.03 12.54 9.63
CA LEU A 212 -0.09 13.99 9.68
C LEU A 212 0.62 14.65 8.48
N GLU A 213 1.87 14.26 8.20
CA GLU A 213 2.60 14.76 7.02
C GLU A 213 1.92 14.34 5.72
N LEU A 214 1.46 13.09 5.60
CA LEU A 214 0.73 12.67 4.41
C LEU A 214 -0.56 13.46 4.21
N GLY A 215 -1.23 13.90 5.28
CA GLY A 215 -2.37 14.82 5.19
C GLY A 215 -1.99 16.16 4.56
N ILE A 216 -0.85 16.71 4.97
CA ILE A 216 -0.28 17.94 4.40
C ILE A 216 0.03 17.74 2.91
N VAL A 217 0.72 16.66 2.56
CA VAL A 217 1.08 16.36 1.17
C VAL A 217 -0.17 16.09 0.32
N THR A 218 -1.14 15.34 0.82
CA THR A 218 -2.41 15.09 0.10
C THR A 218 -3.18 16.39 -0.15
N ALA A 219 -3.18 17.34 0.79
CA ALA A 219 -3.84 18.64 0.58
C ALA A 219 -3.27 19.41 -0.62
N THR A 220 -1.98 19.27 -0.92
CA THR A 220 -1.37 19.86 -2.12
C THR A 220 -1.91 19.28 -3.42
N GLN A 221 -2.45 18.05 -3.39
CA GLN A 221 -3.04 17.37 -4.54
C GLN A 221 -4.52 17.71 -4.75
N LEU A 222 -5.21 18.34 -3.78
CA LEU A 222 -6.66 18.58 -3.88
C LEU A 222 -7.06 19.37 -5.11
N ARG A 223 -6.26 20.37 -5.51
CA ARG A 223 -6.52 21.13 -6.74
C ARG A 223 -6.37 20.24 -7.98
N SER A 224 -5.39 19.35 -8.00
CA SER A 224 -5.17 18.39 -9.07
C SER A 224 -6.30 17.36 -9.14
N VAL A 225 -6.86 16.94 -8.00
CA VAL A 225 -8.04 16.05 -7.95
C VAL A 225 -9.23 16.69 -8.67
N LEU A 226 -9.49 17.98 -8.43
CA LEU A 226 -10.57 18.71 -9.11
C LEU A 226 -10.34 18.83 -10.63
N GLN A 227 -9.10 18.70 -11.10
CA GLN A 227 -8.70 18.80 -12.51
C GLN A 227 -8.45 17.43 -13.17
N ALA A 228 -8.46 16.34 -12.40
CA ALA A 228 -8.15 14.98 -12.84
C ALA A 228 -9.13 14.42 -13.88
N GLY A 229 -10.32 15.03 -13.97
CA GLY A 229 -11.42 14.58 -14.81
C GLY A 229 -12.18 13.40 -14.20
N PRO A 230 -13.44 13.18 -14.64
CA PRO A 230 -14.33 12.20 -14.02
C PRO A 230 -13.81 10.77 -14.13
N PHE A 231 -13.09 10.45 -15.19
CA PHE A 231 -12.53 9.11 -15.38
C PHE A 231 -11.49 8.77 -14.30
N LEU A 232 -10.51 9.65 -14.04
CA LEU A 232 -9.44 9.34 -13.09
C LEU A 232 -9.95 9.33 -11.64
N ILE A 233 -10.94 10.17 -11.34
CA ILE A 233 -11.67 10.13 -10.05
C ILE A 233 -12.41 8.80 -9.90
N GLY A 234 -13.19 8.41 -10.91
CA GLY A 234 -13.91 7.13 -10.90
C GLY A 234 -12.94 5.95 -10.78
N PHE A 235 -11.83 5.96 -11.52
CA PHE A 235 -10.79 4.95 -11.44
C PHE A 235 -10.21 4.86 -10.02
N GLY A 236 -9.87 6.00 -9.40
CA GLY A 236 -9.29 6.04 -8.07
C GLY A 236 -10.23 5.66 -6.92
N LEU A 237 -11.54 5.61 -7.16
CA LEU A 237 -12.54 5.18 -6.19
C LEU A 237 -13.03 3.74 -6.43
N ILE A 238 -13.20 3.36 -7.69
CA ILE A 238 -13.77 2.05 -8.07
C ILE A 238 -12.70 0.95 -8.06
N MET A 239 -11.51 1.22 -8.59
CA MET A 239 -10.46 0.19 -8.68
C MET A 239 -10.04 -0.34 -7.31
N PRO A 240 -9.87 0.48 -6.24
CA PRO A 240 -9.58 -0.04 -4.92
C PRO A 240 -10.67 -0.97 -4.38
N VAL A 241 -11.94 -0.71 -4.66
CA VAL A 241 -13.04 -1.61 -4.26
C VAL A 241 -12.95 -2.93 -5.03
N PHE A 242 -12.73 -2.87 -6.35
CA PHE A 242 -12.59 -4.05 -7.18
C PHE A 242 -11.38 -4.90 -6.76
N HIS A 243 -10.19 -4.30 -6.64
CA HIS A 243 -8.99 -5.01 -6.22
C HIS A 243 -9.08 -5.53 -4.78
N GLY A 244 -9.64 -4.74 -3.86
CA GLY A 244 -9.86 -5.18 -2.49
C GLY A 244 -10.79 -6.38 -2.41
N SER A 245 -11.87 -6.39 -3.20
CA SER A 245 -12.78 -7.54 -3.29
C SER A 245 -12.07 -8.79 -3.81
N LEU A 246 -11.22 -8.66 -4.84
CA LEU A 246 -10.40 -9.76 -5.32
C LEU A 246 -9.38 -10.23 -4.27
N GLY A 247 -8.78 -9.30 -3.52
CA GLY A 247 -7.85 -9.64 -2.44
C GLY A 247 -8.54 -10.38 -1.28
N VAL A 248 -9.76 -10.00 -0.90
CA VAL A 248 -10.58 -10.75 0.07
C VAL A 248 -10.85 -12.16 -0.46
N LEU A 249 -11.33 -12.27 -1.71
CA LEU A 249 -11.68 -13.56 -2.32
C LEU A 249 -10.48 -14.50 -2.37
N LEU A 250 -9.35 -14.03 -2.91
CA LEU A 250 -8.14 -14.84 -3.01
C LEU A 250 -7.51 -15.12 -1.64
N GLY A 251 -7.65 -14.20 -0.68
CA GLY A 251 -7.21 -14.41 0.70
C GLY A 251 -7.97 -15.57 1.35
N TRP A 252 -9.29 -15.54 1.26
CA TRP A 252 -10.15 -16.61 1.75
C TRP A 252 -9.84 -17.95 1.04
N MET A 253 -9.74 -17.96 -0.29
CA MET A 253 -9.43 -19.17 -1.07
C MET A 253 -8.04 -19.74 -0.77
N SER A 254 -7.10 -18.90 -0.34
CA SER A 254 -5.74 -19.32 0.01
C SER A 254 -5.57 -19.76 1.47
N GLY A 255 -6.64 -19.72 2.27
CA GLY A 255 -6.63 -20.17 3.65
C GLY A 255 -6.26 -19.09 4.68
N LEU A 256 -6.20 -17.82 4.31
CA LEU A 256 -6.00 -16.73 5.27
C LEU A 256 -7.22 -16.57 6.18
N SER A 257 -6.99 -16.22 7.44
CA SER A 257 -8.02 -15.79 8.38
C SER A 257 -8.83 -14.57 7.87
N PRO A 258 -9.94 -14.18 8.53
CA PRO A 258 -10.64 -12.94 8.20
C PRO A 258 -9.73 -11.70 8.31
N GLY A 259 -8.84 -11.64 9.30
CA GLY A 259 -7.86 -10.56 9.42
C GLY A 259 -6.87 -10.59 8.25
N GLY A 260 -6.29 -11.75 7.93
CA GLY A 260 -5.37 -11.91 6.80
C GLY A 260 -5.99 -11.56 5.45
N SER A 261 -7.21 -12.01 5.21
CA SER A 261 -7.95 -11.74 3.97
C SER A 261 -8.24 -10.24 3.81
N MET A 262 -8.59 -9.54 4.89
CA MET A 262 -8.72 -8.08 4.91
C MET A 262 -7.38 -7.37 4.64
N VAL A 263 -6.27 -7.87 5.19
CA VAL A 263 -4.95 -7.29 4.95
C VAL A 263 -4.51 -7.51 3.49
N LEU A 264 -4.74 -8.69 2.91
CA LEU A 264 -4.46 -8.94 1.49
C LEU A 264 -5.34 -8.07 0.58
N ALA A 265 -6.61 -7.88 0.93
CA ALA A 265 -7.50 -6.93 0.27
C ALA A 265 -6.94 -5.50 0.31
N THR A 266 -6.43 -5.07 1.45
CA THR A 266 -5.82 -3.75 1.60
C THR A 266 -4.57 -3.61 0.71
N LEU A 267 -3.73 -4.64 0.64
CA LEU A 267 -2.57 -4.66 -0.25
C LEU A 267 -3.00 -4.50 -1.71
N ALA A 268 -3.97 -5.28 -2.16
CA ALA A 268 -4.50 -5.23 -3.53
C ALA A 268 -5.18 -3.89 -3.86
N ALA A 269 -5.91 -3.33 -2.91
CA ALA A 269 -6.65 -2.08 -3.07
C ALA A 269 -5.77 -0.82 -3.03
N SER A 270 -4.53 -0.96 -2.55
CA SER A 270 -3.63 0.17 -2.38
C SER A 270 -3.00 0.62 -3.70
N ALA A 271 -2.36 1.77 -3.64
CA ALA A 271 -1.49 2.24 -4.70
C ALA A 271 -0.21 2.80 -4.06
N SER A 272 0.94 2.45 -4.62
CA SER A 272 2.23 2.94 -4.14
C SER A 272 2.42 4.42 -4.47
N TYR A 273 2.95 5.19 -3.54
CA TYR A 273 3.34 6.60 -3.73
C TYR A 273 4.72 6.91 -3.14
N ILE A 274 5.48 5.86 -2.83
CA ILE A 274 6.87 5.94 -2.37
C ILE A 274 7.79 5.22 -3.36
N ALA A 275 7.61 3.89 -3.52
CA ALA A 275 8.46 3.07 -4.38
C ALA A 275 8.15 3.26 -5.88
N ALA A 276 6.88 3.15 -6.28
CA ALA A 276 6.49 3.30 -7.68
C ALA A 276 6.87 4.66 -8.31
N PRO A 277 6.68 5.83 -7.65
CA PRO A 277 7.09 7.09 -8.26
C PRO A 277 8.60 7.18 -8.56
N ALA A 278 9.46 6.56 -7.74
CA ALA A 278 10.89 6.53 -7.98
C ALA A 278 11.22 5.73 -9.26
N ALA A 279 10.70 4.50 -9.35
CA ALA A 279 10.90 3.62 -10.51
C ALA A 279 10.28 4.21 -11.79
N VAL A 280 9.09 4.80 -11.71
CA VAL A 280 8.42 5.44 -12.84
C VAL A 280 9.20 6.67 -13.34
N ARG A 281 9.77 7.50 -12.45
CA ARG A 281 10.53 8.69 -12.87
C ARG A 281 11.76 8.35 -13.70
N ILE A 282 12.38 7.21 -13.42
CA ILE A 282 13.59 6.76 -14.11
C ILE A 282 13.20 6.01 -15.39
N ALA A 283 12.25 5.08 -15.31
CA ALA A 283 11.87 4.25 -16.45
C ALA A 283 10.93 4.95 -17.46
N LEU A 284 10.14 5.92 -17.01
CA LEU A 284 9.13 6.65 -17.79
C LEU A 284 9.17 8.16 -17.49
N PRO A 285 10.28 8.86 -17.77
CA PRO A 285 10.44 10.28 -17.45
C PRO A 285 9.41 11.21 -18.10
N GLN A 286 8.79 10.76 -19.20
CA GLN A 286 7.73 11.46 -19.92
C GLN A 286 6.33 11.30 -19.29
N ALA A 287 6.15 10.37 -18.34
CA ALA A 287 4.88 10.22 -17.62
C ALA A 287 4.65 11.43 -16.71
N ASN A 288 3.43 11.95 -16.69
CA ASN A 288 3.04 13.10 -15.89
C ASN A 288 2.86 12.71 -14.41
N PRO A 289 3.72 13.21 -13.49
CA PRO A 289 3.61 12.88 -12.07
C PRO A 289 2.32 13.35 -11.42
N GLY A 290 1.73 14.43 -11.94
CA GLY A 290 0.44 14.91 -11.48
C GLY A 290 -0.64 13.85 -11.58
N LEU A 291 -0.69 13.05 -12.66
CA LEU A 291 -1.75 12.05 -12.85
C LEU A 291 -1.65 10.91 -11.84
N PHE A 292 -0.49 10.25 -11.76
CA PHE A 292 -0.33 9.08 -10.91
C PHE A 292 -0.29 9.44 -9.42
N LEU A 293 0.25 10.61 -9.03
CA LEU A 293 0.20 11.07 -7.64
C LEU A 293 -1.21 11.52 -7.25
N THR A 294 -1.95 12.17 -8.15
CA THR A 294 -3.36 12.52 -7.88
C THR A 294 -4.20 11.27 -7.67
N ALA A 295 -4.08 10.27 -8.55
CA ALA A 295 -4.83 9.02 -8.42
C ALA A 295 -4.47 8.25 -7.14
N SER A 296 -3.18 8.02 -6.90
CA SER A 296 -2.72 7.20 -5.76
C SER A 296 -2.85 7.93 -4.41
N LEU A 297 -2.28 9.13 -4.28
CA LEU A 297 -2.19 9.88 -3.02
C LEU A 297 -3.37 10.84 -2.78
N GLY A 298 -3.91 11.42 -3.85
CA GLY A 298 -5.01 12.39 -3.77
C GLY A 298 -6.40 11.75 -3.65
N ILE A 299 -6.58 10.52 -4.16
CA ILE A 299 -7.90 9.88 -4.28
C ILE A 299 -7.93 8.52 -3.56
N THR A 300 -7.14 7.56 -4.03
CA THR A 300 -7.18 6.17 -3.52
C THR A 300 -6.72 6.07 -2.08
N PHE A 301 -5.64 6.74 -1.69
CA PHE A 301 -5.14 6.67 -0.32
C PHE A 301 -6.16 7.21 0.72
N PRO A 302 -6.73 8.42 0.57
CA PRO A 302 -7.79 8.90 1.45
C PRO A 302 -9.01 7.98 1.46
N PHE A 303 -9.43 7.49 0.28
CA PHE A 303 -10.55 6.56 0.18
C PHE A 303 -10.30 5.29 0.98
N ASN A 304 -9.14 4.66 0.83
CA ASN A 304 -8.80 3.43 1.55
C ASN A 304 -8.78 3.67 3.05
N LEU A 305 -8.14 4.75 3.48
CA LEU A 305 -7.98 5.07 4.89
C LEU A 305 -9.33 5.32 5.58
N VAL A 306 -10.28 5.96 4.91
CA VAL A 306 -11.57 6.37 5.50
C VAL A 306 -12.65 5.30 5.31
N VAL A 307 -12.75 4.73 4.10
CA VAL A 307 -13.84 3.86 3.67
C VAL A 307 -13.36 2.45 3.37
N GLY A 308 -12.21 2.30 2.71
CA GLY A 308 -11.70 1.01 2.26
C GLY A 308 -11.45 0.03 3.41
N LEU A 309 -10.75 0.44 4.48
CA LEU A 309 -10.43 -0.48 5.59
C LEU A 309 -11.68 -1.12 6.23
N PRO A 310 -12.71 -0.35 6.67
CA PRO A 310 -13.96 -0.95 7.15
C PRO A 310 -14.66 -1.80 6.10
N LEU A 311 -14.67 -1.36 4.84
CA LEU A 311 -15.32 -2.07 3.73
C LEU A 311 -14.67 -3.43 3.49
N TYR A 312 -13.34 -3.50 3.39
CA TYR A 312 -12.61 -4.75 3.15
C TYR A 312 -12.76 -5.71 4.31
N TYR A 313 -12.78 -5.20 5.54
CA TYR A 313 -13.05 -6.04 6.71
C TYR A 313 -14.46 -6.63 6.67
N GLN A 314 -15.47 -5.83 6.35
CA GLN A 314 -16.85 -6.30 6.21
C GLN A 314 -17.02 -7.33 5.09
N LEU A 315 -16.41 -7.11 3.92
CA LEU A 315 -16.36 -8.11 2.85
C LEU A 315 -15.69 -9.41 3.32
N SER A 316 -14.61 -9.27 4.10
CA SER A 316 -13.89 -10.42 4.63
C SER A 316 -14.71 -11.20 5.66
N LEU A 317 -15.46 -10.53 6.54
CA LEU A 317 -16.37 -11.21 7.45
C LEU A 317 -17.44 -11.96 6.67
N PHE A 318 -18.08 -11.29 5.71
CA PHE A 318 -19.15 -11.86 4.89
C PHE A 318 -18.71 -13.15 4.19
N ILE A 319 -17.55 -13.16 3.51
CA ILE A 319 -17.09 -14.34 2.78
C ILE A 319 -16.66 -15.50 3.70
N HIS A 320 -16.18 -15.17 4.91
CA HIS A 320 -15.80 -16.14 5.93
C HIS A 320 -17.00 -16.65 6.75
N GLY A 321 -18.22 -16.23 6.43
CA GLY A 321 -19.44 -16.62 7.14
C GLY A 321 -19.65 -15.91 8.47
N GLY A 322 -18.92 -14.82 8.73
CA GLY A 322 -19.15 -13.93 9.86
C GLY A 322 -20.30 -12.95 9.58
N THR A 323 -21.15 -12.71 10.60
CA THR A 323 -22.18 -11.66 10.62
C THR A 323 -21.64 -10.36 11.22
#